data_AF-A0A1I6USU3-F1
#
_entry.id   AF-A0A1I6USU3-F1
#
_cell.length_a   1.000
_cell.length_b   1.000
_cell.length_c   1.000
_cell.angle_alpha   90.00
_cell.angle_beta   90.00
_cell.angle_gamma   90.00
#
_symmetry.space_group_name_H-M   'P 1'
#
loop_
_entity.id
_entity.type
_entity.pdbx_description
1 polymer ?
#
loop_
_entity_poly.entity_id
_entity_poly.type
_entity_poly.pdbx_seq_one_letter_code
_entity_poly.pdbx_strand_id
1 'polypeptide(L)'
;MTNNLGELQDRYLAFIADRGWEEFHTPKNLTMAISVEASELAELYQWQDNVPVEQILEDDDLRERSREELADVMIYCLSMANELDIDVEEAIADKLDQNEARFDSETADKIARDLSQWQR
;
A
#
# COMPACT_ATOMS: atom_id res chain seq x y z
N MET A 1 19.87 -4.44 10.01
CA MET A 1 19.34 -3.12 10.41
C MET A 1 17.92 -3.08 9.92
N THR A 2 16.99 -2.71 10.79
CA THR A 2 15.58 -2.50 10.42
C THR A 2 15.46 -1.05 9.99
N ASN A 3 14.98 -0.79 8.78
CA ASN A 3 14.75 0.58 8.34
C ASN A 3 13.40 1.05 8.91
N ASN A 4 13.33 2.29 9.40
CA ASN A 4 12.03 2.93 9.69
C ASN A 4 11.49 3.61 8.42
N LEU A 5 10.26 4.13 8.50
CA LEU A 5 9.58 4.67 7.33
C LEU A 5 10.26 5.93 6.78
N GLY A 6 10.71 6.81 7.69
CA GLY A 6 11.49 8.00 7.35
C GLY A 6 12.81 7.67 6.65
N GLU A 7 13.54 6.65 7.09
CA GLU A 7 14.79 6.23 6.44
C GLU A 7 14.58 5.71 5.00
N LEU A 8 13.46 5.03 4.75
CA LEU A 8 13.09 4.59 3.39
C LEU A 8 12.69 5.79 2.51
N GLN A 9 11.96 6.74 3.08
CA GLN A 9 11.52 7.98 2.44
C GLN A 9 12.72 8.83 2.03
N ASP A 10 13.69 9.05 2.93
CA ASP A 10 14.93 9.78 2.66
C ASP A 10 15.76 9.10 1.57
N ARG A 11 15.88 7.77 1.62
CA ARG A 11 16.60 7.00 0.60
C ARG A 11 15.97 7.14 -0.78
N TYR A 12 14.64 7.18 -0.87
CA TYR A 12 13.96 7.37 -2.15
C TYR A 12 14.09 8.81 -2.66
N LEU A 13 13.96 9.81 -1.78
CA LEU A 13 14.23 11.21 -2.14
C LEU A 13 15.63 11.41 -2.72
N ALA A 14 16.64 10.82 -2.10
CA ALA A 14 18.00 10.84 -2.62
C ALA A 14 18.09 10.18 -4.00
N PHE A 15 17.42 9.04 -4.20
CA PHE A 15 17.38 8.35 -5.49
C PHE A 15 16.76 9.20 -6.61
N ILE A 16 15.72 9.97 -6.30
CA ILE A 16 15.06 10.90 -7.24
C ILE A 16 15.97 12.10 -7.53
N ALA A 17 16.56 12.70 -6.49
CA ALA A 17 17.44 13.85 -6.62
C ALA A 17 18.71 13.55 -7.44
N ASP A 18 19.32 12.38 -7.22
CA ASP A 18 20.48 11.90 -7.98
C ASP A 18 20.20 11.78 -9.48
N ARG A 19 18.92 11.72 -9.88
CA ARG A 19 18.47 11.59 -11.28
C ARG A 19 17.90 12.87 -11.86
N GLY A 20 17.74 13.94 -11.06
CA GLY A 20 17.08 15.16 -11.50
C GLY A 20 15.61 14.94 -11.84
N TRP A 21 14.94 14.03 -11.12
CA TRP A 21 13.55 13.63 -11.42
C TRP A 21 12.50 14.35 -10.56
N GLU A 22 12.92 15.29 -9.72
CA GLU A 22 12.05 16.05 -8.81
C GLU A 22 10.93 16.77 -9.57
N GLU A 23 11.21 17.34 -10.76
CA GLU A 23 10.21 18.06 -11.56
C GLU A 23 9.05 17.17 -12.03
N PHE A 24 9.24 15.84 -12.07
CA PHE A 24 8.22 14.89 -12.49
C PHE A 24 7.39 14.37 -11.32
N HIS A 25 7.80 14.60 -10.07
CA HIS A 25 7.13 14.15 -8.85
C HIS A 25 5.97 15.05 -8.43
N THR A 26 5.17 15.50 -9.39
CA THR A 26 3.96 16.29 -9.10
C THR A 26 2.88 15.42 -8.44
N PRO A 27 1.98 15.98 -7.61
CA PRO A 27 0.89 15.21 -6.99
C PRO A 27 0.03 14.42 -7.99
N LYS A 28 -0.19 14.98 -9.17
CA LYS A 28 -0.90 14.30 -10.26
C LYS A 28 -0.14 13.05 -10.70
N ASN A 29 1.15 13.18 -11.02
CA ASN A 29 1.94 12.07 -11.54
C ASN A 29 2.10 10.97 -10.49
N LEU A 30 2.32 11.36 -9.22
CA LEU A 30 2.41 10.42 -8.11
C LEU A 30 1.11 9.67 -7.87
N THR A 31 -0.05 10.36 -7.91
CA THR A 31 -1.35 9.69 -7.82
C THR A 31 -1.53 8.66 -8.94
N MET A 32 -1.12 9.00 -10.17
CA MET A 32 -1.19 8.09 -11.30
C MET A 32 -0.25 6.89 -11.11
N ALA A 33 0.97 7.10 -10.64
CA ALA A 33 1.92 6.02 -10.34
C ALA A 33 1.36 5.05 -9.29
N ILE A 34 0.83 5.57 -8.17
CA ILE A 34 0.15 4.75 -7.14
C ILE A 34 -0.95 3.89 -7.77
N SER A 35 -1.78 4.47 -8.64
CA SER A 35 -2.85 3.73 -9.31
C SER A 35 -2.34 2.65 -10.25
N VAL A 36 -1.21 2.86 -10.91
CA VAL A 36 -0.57 1.87 -11.80
C VAL A 36 -0.05 0.71 -10.96
N GLU A 37 0.79 0.96 -9.96
CA GLU A 37 1.37 -0.13 -9.15
C GLU A 37 0.31 -0.90 -8.34
N ALA A 38 -0.74 -0.22 -7.89
CA ALA A 38 -1.87 -0.90 -7.26
C ALA A 38 -2.61 -1.82 -8.25
N SER A 39 -2.61 -1.48 -9.53
CA SER A 39 -3.18 -2.33 -10.59
C SER A 39 -2.25 -3.48 -10.95
N GLU A 40 -0.93 -3.28 -10.94
CA GLU A 40 0.06 -4.36 -11.14
C GLU A 40 -0.04 -5.39 -10.00
N LEU A 41 -0.17 -4.94 -8.74
CA LEU A 41 -0.49 -5.80 -7.60
C LEU A 41 -1.81 -6.56 -7.80
N ALA A 42 -2.86 -5.87 -8.25
CA ALA A 42 -4.16 -6.51 -8.50
C ALA A 42 -4.10 -7.56 -9.62
N GLU A 43 -3.26 -7.35 -10.64
CA GLU A 43 -3.08 -8.26 -11.77
C GLU A 43 -2.60 -9.65 -11.32
N LEU A 44 -1.77 -9.71 -10.26
CA LEU A 44 -1.30 -10.96 -9.68
C LEU A 44 -2.44 -11.87 -9.19
N TYR A 45 -3.56 -11.27 -8.78
CA TYR A 45 -4.68 -11.96 -8.14
C TYR A 45 -5.96 -11.99 -9.00
N GLN A 46 -6.02 -11.26 -10.11
CA GLN A 46 -7.26 -11.03 -10.86
C GLN A 46 -7.97 -12.30 -11.37
N TRP A 47 -7.21 -13.39 -11.57
CA TRP A 47 -7.73 -14.69 -12.03
C TRP A 47 -7.77 -15.76 -10.95
N GLN A 48 -7.42 -15.41 -9.71
CA GLN A 48 -7.49 -16.33 -8.58
C GLN A 48 -8.95 -16.36 -8.07
N ASP A 49 -9.50 -17.56 -7.89
CA ASP A 49 -10.71 -17.74 -7.08
C ASP A 49 -10.38 -17.49 -5.59
N ASN A 50 -11.31 -17.78 -4.66
CA ASN A 50 -11.04 -17.70 -3.21
C ASN A 50 -10.07 -18.80 -2.73
N VAL A 51 -8.85 -18.80 -3.29
CA VAL A 51 -7.74 -19.68 -2.97
C VAL A 51 -7.22 -19.32 -1.58
N PRO A 52 -7.01 -20.31 -0.68
CA PRO A 52 -6.46 -20.05 0.64
C PRO A 52 -5.09 -19.37 0.55
N VAL A 53 -4.84 -18.42 1.43
CA VAL A 53 -3.57 -17.66 1.47
C VAL A 53 -2.37 -18.59 1.60
N GLU A 54 -2.52 -19.75 2.25
CA GLU A 54 -1.47 -20.74 2.40
C GLU A 54 -0.97 -21.27 1.05
N GLN A 55 -1.87 -21.49 0.09
CA GLN A 55 -1.49 -21.95 -1.25
C GLN A 55 -0.78 -20.86 -2.05
N ILE A 56 -1.19 -19.60 -1.87
CA ILE A 56 -0.51 -18.44 -2.46
C ILE A 56 0.89 -18.30 -1.88
N LEU A 57 1.05 -18.53 -0.57
CA LEU A 57 2.34 -18.40 0.12
C LEU A 57 3.32 -19.55 -0.20
N GLU A 58 2.82 -20.68 -0.71
CA GLU A 58 3.64 -21.80 -1.21
C GLU A 58 4.19 -21.56 -2.64
N ASP A 59 3.66 -20.56 -3.36
CA ASP A 59 4.17 -20.11 -4.66
C ASP A 59 5.23 -19.01 -4.47
N ASP A 60 6.50 -19.40 -4.55
CA ASP A 60 7.64 -18.49 -4.37
C ASP A 60 7.65 -17.34 -5.39
N ASP A 61 7.20 -17.57 -6.64
CA ASP A 61 7.18 -16.54 -7.69
C ASP A 61 6.10 -15.51 -7.41
N LEU A 62 4.87 -15.97 -7.14
CA LEU A 62 3.75 -15.10 -6.79
C LEU A 62 4.06 -14.30 -5.52
N ARG A 63 4.71 -14.92 -4.53
CA ARG A 63 5.08 -14.26 -3.28
C ARG A 63 6.12 -13.16 -3.49
N GLU A 64 7.15 -13.40 -4.28
CA GLU A 64 8.17 -12.37 -4.54
C GLU A 64 7.58 -11.21 -5.35
N ARG A 65 6.81 -11.51 -6.41
CA ARG A 65 6.14 -10.46 -7.20
C ARG A 65 5.18 -9.64 -6.34
N SER A 66 4.39 -10.28 -5.47
CA SER A 66 3.50 -9.55 -4.55
C SER A 66 4.25 -8.63 -3.60
N ARG A 67 5.45 -9.05 -3.17
CA ARG A 67 6.34 -8.23 -2.34
C ARG A 67 6.88 -7.03 -3.12
N GLU A 68 7.24 -7.21 -4.39
CA GLU A 68 7.72 -6.15 -5.28
C GLU A 68 6.61 -5.10 -5.53
N GLU A 69 5.44 -5.52 -6.02
CA GLU A 69 4.35 -4.60 -6.34
C GLU A 69 3.83 -3.85 -5.10
N LEU A 70 3.75 -4.54 -3.95
CA LEU A 70 3.38 -3.90 -2.70
C LEU A 70 4.43 -2.86 -2.26
N ALA A 71 5.72 -3.14 -2.48
CA ALA A 71 6.77 -2.17 -2.19
C ALA A 71 6.67 -0.95 -3.11
N ASP A 72 6.37 -1.12 -4.40
CA ASP A 72 6.25 -0.02 -5.35
C ASP A 72 5.04 0.88 -5.03
N VAL A 73 3.88 0.30 -4.67
CA VAL A 73 2.74 1.07 -4.13
C VAL A 73 3.17 1.92 -2.92
N MET A 74 3.90 1.32 -1.97
CA MET A 74 4.32 2.02 -0.76
C MET A 74 5.35 3.11 -1.06
N ILE A 75 6.29 2.88 -1.98
CA ILE A 75 7.30 3.85 -2.41
C ILE A 75 6.64 5.11 -2.97
N TYR A 76 5.64 4.98 -3.85
CA TYR A 76 4.95 6.15 -4.38
C TYR A 76 4.04 6.81 -3.35
N CYS A 77 3.45 6.06 -2.41
CA CYS A 77 2.73 6.66 -1.28
C CYS A 77 3.66 7.54 -0.42
N LEU A 78 4.87 7.07 -0.11
CA LEU A 78 5.86 7.86 0.64
C LEU A 78 6.34 9.08 -0.15
N SER A 79 6.48 8.93 -1.46
CA SER A 79 6.83 10.04 -2.35
C SER A 79 5.73 11.10 -2.41
N MET A 80 4.48 10.67 -2.41
CA MET A 80 3.32 11.56 -2.33
C MET A 80 3.25 12.27 -0.98
N ALA A 81 3.56 11.57 0.12
CA ALA A 81 3.62 12.17 1.45
C ALA A 81 4.69 13.28 1.50
N ASN A 82 5.89 13.04 0.93
CA ASN A 82 6.92 14.07 0.79
C ASN A 82 6.44 15.30 0.01
N GLU A 83 5.90 15.11 -1.18
CA GLU A 83 5.46 16.20 -2.06
C GLU A 83 4.34 17.04 -1.42
N LEU A 84 3.55 16.43 -0.53
CA LEU A 84 2.45 17.08 0.18
C LEU A 84 2.81 17.55 1.60
N ASP A 85 4.06 17.38 2.05
CA ASP A 85 4.52 17.70 3.41
C ASP A 85 3.67 17.00 4.50
N ILE A 86 3.42 15.70 4.31
CA ILE A 86 2.64 14.85 5.22
C ILE A 86 3.59 13.96 6.04
N ASP A 87 3.48 14.05 7.37
CA ASP A 87 4.02 13.01 8.26
C ASP A 87 3.16 11.75 8.13
N VAL A 88 3.70 10.76 7.43
CA VAL A 88 2.98 9.53 7.12
C VAL A 88 2.75 8.65 8.36
N GLU A 89 3.66 8.69 9.34
CA GLU A 89 3.50 7.90 10.57
C GLU A 89 2.37 8.47 11.42
N GLU A 90 2.33 9.80 11.59
CA GLU A 90 1.22 10.49 12.26
C GLU A 90 -0.10 10.29 11.51
N ALA A 91 -0.11 10.44 10.18
CA ALA A 91 -1.32 10.27 9.37
C ALA A 91 -1.90 8.85 9.47
N ILE A 92 -1.05 7.82 9.52
CA ILE A 92 -1.48 6.43 9.71
C ILE A 92 -2.04 6.24 11.12
N ALA A 93 -1.35 6.74 12.16
CA ALA A 93 -1.79 6.62 13.55
C ALA A 93 -3.18 7.26 13.75
N ASP A 94 -3.36 8.50 13.31
CA ASP A 94 -4.64 9.20 13.35
C ASP A 94 -5.74 8.44 12.61
N LYS A 95 -5.40 7.84 11.47
CA LYS A 95 -6.37 7.08 10.68
C LYS A 95 -6.76 5.77 11.35
N LEU A 96 -5.84 5.11 12.03
CA LEU A 96 -6.10 3.90 12.81
C LEU A 96 -7.04 4.20 13.97
N ASP A 97 -6.77 5.25 14.76
CA ASP A 97 -7.65 5.67 15.86
C ASP A 97 -9.09 5.95 15.38
N GLN A 98 -9.23 6.64 14.24
CA GLN A 98 -10.53 6.88 13.62
C GLN A 98 -11.21 5.59 13.14
N ASN A 99 -10.45 4.64 12.60
CA ASN A 99 -10.98 3.37 12.13
C ASN A 99 -11.42 2.48 13.30
N GLU A 100 -10.66 2.44 14.40
CA GLU A 100 -11.03 1.71 15.62
C GLU A 100 -12.32 2.27 16.23
N ALA A 101 -12.48 3.60 16.25
CA ALA A 101 -13.72 4.23 16.69
C ALA A 101 -14.91 3.98 15.74
N ARG A 102 -14.66 3.93 14.42
CA ARG A 102 -15.71 3.72 13.40
C ARG A 102 -16.16 2.26 13.31
N PHE A 103 -15.26 1.32 13.53
CA PHE A 103 -15.48 -0.12 13.42
C PHE A 103 -15.40 -0.77 14.80
N ASP A 104 -16.24 -0.30 15.73
CA ASP A 104 -16.43 -0.96 17.02
C ASP A 104 -16.91 -2.41 16.86
N SER A 105 -16.90 -3.18 17.95
CA SER A 105 -17.22 -4.62 17.89
C SER A 105 -18.58 -4.91 17.24
N GLU A 106 -19.58 -4.06 17.48
CA GLU A 106 -20.93 -4.25 16.92
C GLU A 106 -20.96 -3.96 15.41
N THR A 107 -20.31 -2.88 14.98
CA THR A 107 -20.23 -2.51 13.56
C THR A 107 -19.36 -3.50 12.78
N ALA A 108 -18.25 -3.94 13.37
CA ALA A 108 -17.38 -4.96 12.81
C ALA A 108 -18.12 -6.30 12.63
N ASP A 109 -18.87 -6.76 13.64
CA ASP A 109 -19.70 -7.97 13.56
C ASP A 109 -20.73 -7.90 12.43
N LYS A 110 -21.37 -6.74 12.27
CA LYS A 110 -22.33 -6.52 11.19
C LYS A 110 -21.67 -6.61 9.82
N ILE A 111 -20.56 -5.91 9.62
CA ILE A 111 -19.82 -5.93 8.34
C ILE A 111 -19.31 -7.34 8.04
N ALA A 112 -18.82 -8.07 9.04
CA ALA A 112 -18.37 -9.45 8.86
C ALA A 112 -19.49 -10.35 8.33
N ARG A 113 -20.70 -10.27 8.92
CA ARG A 113 -21.87 -11.02 8.44
C ARG A 113 -22.27 -10.66 7.02
N ASP A 114 -22.14 -9.39 6.64
CA ASP A 114 -22.43 -8.94 5.29
C ASP A 114 -21.39 -9.49 4.30
N LEU A 115 -20.09 -9.36 4.60
CA LEU A 115 -19.00 -9.86 3.74
C LEU A 115 -19.02 -11.38 3.55
N SER A 116 -19.37 -12.16 4.59
CA SER A 116 -19.50 -13.61 4.48
C SER A 116 -20.60 -14.06 3.51
N GLN A 117 -21.54 -13.19 3.14
CA GLN A 117 -22.54 -13.49 2.10
C GLN A 117 -22.00 -13.32 0.68
N TRP A 118 -20.91 -12.57 0.52
CA TRP A 118 -20.29 -12.25 -0.77
C TRP A 118 -19.02 -13.05 -1.05
N GLN A 119 -18.36 -13.59 -0.02
CA GLN A 119 -17.32 -14.61 -0.20
C GLN A 119 -17.96 -15.88 -0.77
N ARG A 120 -17.74 -16.16 -2.06
CA ARG A 120 -18.21 -17.36 -2.77
C ARG A 120 -17.21 -18.49 -2.77
#